data_AF-K1UA99-F1
#
_entry.id   AF-K1UA99-F1
#
_cell.length_a   1.000
_cell.length_b   1.000
_cell.length_c   1.000
_cell.angle_alpha   90.00
_cell.angle_beta   90.00
_cell.angle_gamma   90.00
#
_symmetry.space_group_name_H-M   'P 1'
#
loop_
_entity.id
_entity.type
_entity.pdbx_description
1 polymer ?
#
loop_
_entity_poly.entity_id
_entity_poly.type
_entity_poly.pdbx_seq_one_letter_code
_entity_poly.pdbx_strand_id
1 'polypeptide(L)'
;GGEPIDLELPSVLMLERSGENLFRHGRRIYATGIVTDKLFQLLRTQQREVELIVRDFTRVFASPEAFYAFLRRGHRIRVVHRSRLLAVTVNPTAPSGLVLDSRRLCEAMQEALQIPVYDVKKMPE
;
A
#
# COMPACT_ATOMS: atom_id res chain seq x y z
N GLY A 1 -16.84 8.86 16.00
CA GLY A 1 -16.48 8.78 14.58
C GLY A 1 -17.69 9.18 13.79
N GLY A 2 -17.53 9.99 12.74
CA GLY A 2 -18.66 10.39 11.88
C GLY A 2 -19.04 9.29 10.90
N GLU A 3 -20.26 9.35 10.39
CA GLU A 3 -20.73 8.48 9.31
C GLU A 3 -19.93 8.75 8.02
N PRO A 4 -19.56 7.70 7.26
CA PRO A 4 -18.94 7.88 5.95
C PRO A 4 -19.92 8.55 4.99
N ILE A 5 -19.46 9.56 4.28
CA ILE A 5 -20.22 10.26 3.25
C ILE A 5 -19.73 9.74 1.91
N ASP A 6 -20.64 9.15 1.12
CA ASP A 6 -20.33 8.81 -0.27
C ASP A 6 -20.18 10.11 -1.07
N LEU A 7 -19.09 10.20 -1.82
CA LEU A 7 -18.85 11.33 -2.71
C LEU A 7 -19.52 11.14 -4.07
N GLU A 8 -20.14 9.98 -4.33
CA GLU A 8 -20.74 9.59 -5.61
C GLU A 8 -19.70 9.51 -6.75
N LEU A 9 -18.44 9.35 -6.36
CA LEU A 9 -17.32 9.17 -7.29
C LEU A 9 -17.20 7.70 -7.70
N PRO A 10 -17.31 7.37 -9.00
CA PRO A 10 -17.26 5.98 -9.46
C PRO A 10 -15.90 5.32 -9.23
N SER A 11 -14.82 6.11 -9.20
CA SER A 11 -13.47 5.62 -8.92
C SER A 11 -12.51 6.76 -8.58
N VAL A 12 -11.56 6.48 -7.69
CA VAL A 12 -10.39 7.33 -7.39
C VAL A 12 -9.60 7.68 -8.67
N LEU A 13 -9.58 6.77 -9.66
CA LEU A 13 -8.86 7.00 -10.91
C LEU A 13 -9.50 8.07 -11.81
N MET A 14 -10.75 8.46 -11.52
CA MET A 14 -11.53 9.43 -12.30
C MET A 14 -11.57 10.82 -11.66
N LEU A 15 -10.81 11.04 -10.57
CA LEU A 15 -10.78 12.30 -9.81
C LEU A 15 -10.41 13.52 -10.65
N GLU A 16 -9.52 13.37 -11.64
CA GLU A 16 -9.13 14.48 -12.53
C GLU A 16 -10.27 14.96 -13.43
N ARG A 17 -11.24 14.09 -13.74
CA ARG A 17 -12.33 14.37 -14.69
C ARG A 17 -13.61 14.88 -14.03
N SER A 18 -13.76 14.62 -12.74
CA SER A 18 -15.01 14.88 -12.01
C SER A 18 -15.16 16.34 -11.57
N GLY A 19 -14.07 17.13 -11.55
CA GLY A 19 -14.10 18.53 -11.07
C GLY A 19 -14.54 18.67 -9.61
N GLU A 20 -14.66 17.56 -8.89
CA GLU A 20 -15.24 17.52 -7.56
C GLU A 20 -14.26 17.98 -6.50
N ASN A 21 -14.75 18.78 -5.56
CA ASN A 21 -13.99 19.16 -4.39
C ASN A 21 -14.02 18.01 -3.37
N LEU A 22 -13.01 17.14 -3.46
CA LEU A 22 -12.75 16.01 -2.54
C LEU A 22 -12.75 16.42 -1.05
N PHE A 23 -12.51 17.70 -0.77
CA PHE A 23 -12.38 18.22 0.59
C PHE A 23 -13.64 18.93 1.11
N ARG A 24 -14.76 18.88 0.37
CA ARG A 24 -16.02 19.56 0.72
C ARG A 24 -16.60 19.16 2.09
N HIS A 25 -16.37 17.92 2.52
CA HIS A 25 -16.87 17.39 3.80
C HIS A 25 -15.77 17.17 4.85
N GLY A 26 -14.50 17.40 4.51
CA GLY A 26 -13.38 17.17 5.42
C GLY A 26 -12.11 16.74 4.72
N ARG A 27 -11.10 16.38 5.53
CA ARG A 27 -9.75 16.00 5.05
C ARG A 27 -9.37 14.57 5.43
N ARG A 28 -10.34 13.80 5.94
CA ARG A 28 -10.20 12.37 6.15
C ARG A 28 -10.90 11.66 5.01
N ILE A 29 -10.14 11.01 4.15
CA ILE A 29 -10.63 10.42 2.91
C ILE A 29 -10.45 8.92 3.01
N TYR A 30 -11.52 8.17 2.81
CA TYR A 30 -11.46 6.72 2.73
C TYR A 30 -11.48 6.29 1.25
N ALA A 31 -10.40 5.67 0.79
CA ALA A 31 -10.29 5.12 -0.56
C ALA A 31 -10.60 3.63 -0.52
N THR A 32 -11.73 3.24 -1.14
CA THR A 32 -12.17 1.84 -1.26
C THR A 32 -11.38 1.06 -2.31
N GLY A 33 -10.85 1.76 -3.32
CA GLY A 33 -10.11 1.19 -4.44
C GLY A 33 -8.59 1.31 -4.31
N ILE A 34 -7.94 1.23 -5.47
CA ILE A 34 -6.49 1.41 -5.62
C ILE A 34 -6.06 2.84 -5.31
N VAL A 35 -4.95 2.98 -4.61
CA VAL A 35 -4.26 4.26 -4.38
C VAL A 35 -2.99 4.27 -5.21
N THR A 36 -2.86 5.24 -6.10
CA THR A 36 -1.72 5.42 -7.00
C THR A 36 -1.00 6.73 -6.73
N ASP A 37 0.15 6.95 -7.38
CA ASP A 37 0.92 8.20 -7.34
C ASP A 37 0.05 9.42 -7.60
N LYS A 38 -0.91 9.30 -8.54
CA LYS A 38 -1.83 10.39 -8.88
C LYS A 38 -2.64 10.85 -7.69
N LEU A 39 -3.18 9.92 -6.89
CA LEU A 39 -3.92 10.29 -5.68
C LEU A 39 -2.99 10.98 -4.68
N PHE A 40 -1.80 10.43 -4.44
CA PHE A 40 -0.84 11.07 -3.54
C PHE A 40 -0.49 12.49 -4.00
N GLN A 41 -0.22 12.69 -5.28
CA GLN A 41 0.08 14.01 -5.85
C GLN A 41 -1.08 14.98 -5.68
N LEU A 42 -2.31 14.54 -5.95
CA LEU A 42 -3.53 15.34 -5.75
C LEU A 42 -3.66 15.77 -4.29
N LEU A 43 -3.61 14.82 -3.34
CA LEU A 43 -3.78 15.11 -1.92
C LEU A 43 -2.66 15.98 -1.35
N ARG A 44 -1.43 15.81 -1.87
CA ARG A 44 -0.23 16.54 -1.48
C ARG A 44 -0.30 18.04 -1.77
N THR A 45 -1.20 18.48 -2.67
CA THR A 45 -1.42 19.91 -2.96
C THR A 45 -2.03 20.67 -1.78
N GLN A 46 -2.66 19.95 -0.84
CA GLN A 46 -3.31 20.58 0.31
C GLN A 46 -2.28 21.13 1.29
N GLN A 47 -2.52 22.34 1.77
CA GLN A 47 -1.65 22.98 2.78
C GLN A 47 -1.88 22.41 4.18
N ARG A 48 -3.09 21.91 4.46
CA ARG A 48 -3.46 21.33 5.76
C ARG A 48 -3.29 19.82 5.72
N GLU A 49 -3.11 19.21 6.90
CA GLU A 49 -3.06 17.76 7.05
C GLU A 49 -4.29 17.09 6.40
N VAL A 50 -4.01 16.01 5.66
CA VAL A 50 -4.96 15.10 5.04
C VAL A 50 -4.67 13.72 5.61
N GLU A 51 -5.72 13.01 6.04
CA GLU A 51 -5.64 11.63 6.51
C GLU A 51 -6.26 10.71 5.46
N LEU A 52 -5.43 9.99 4.72
CA LEU A 52 -5.87 8.98 3.78
C LEU A 52 -6.05 7.64 4.50
N ILE A 53 -7.24 7.07 4.43
CA ILE A 53 -7.56 5.76 4.97
C ILE A 53 -7.77 4.80 3.80
N VAL A 54 -7.07 3.66 3.83
CA VAL A 54 -7.25 2.58 2.85
C VAL A 54 -7.65 1.31 3.57
N ARG A 55 -8.21 0.33 2.84
CA ARG A 55 -8.59 -0.96 3.44
C ARG A 55 -7.41 -1.65 4.12
N ASP A 56 -6.31 -1.82 3.38
CA ASP A 56 -5.08 -2.50 3.79
C ASP A 56 -3.92 -2.10 2.86
N PHE A 57 -2.71 -2.61 3.12
CA PHE A 57 -1.51 -2.25 2.35
C PHE A 57 -1.57 -2.70 0.89
N THR A 58 -2.35 -3.74 0.55
CA THR A 58 -2.44 -4.26 -0.82
C THR A 58 -3.14 -3.29 -1.76
N ARG A 59 -3.77 -2.23 -1.24
CA ARG A 59 -4.41 -1.17 -2.03
C ARG A 59 -3.46 -0.06 -2.45
N VAL A 60 -2.25 -0.01 -1.90
CA VAL A 60 -1.27 1.04 -2.19
C VAL A 60 -0.37 0.57 -3.33
N PHE A 61 -0.66 1.07 -4.53
CA PHE A 61 0.11 0.85 -5.76
C PHE A 61 0.76 2.17 -6.17
N ALA A 62 1.59 2.68 -5.27
CA ALA A 62 2.29 3.93 -5.47
C ALA A 62 3.79 3.73 -5.32
N SER A 63 4.56 4.57 -6.01
CA SER A 63 5.99 4.66 -5.86
C SER A 63 6.36 5.09 -4.43
N PRO A 64 7.49 4.60 -3.90
CA PRO A 64 8.03 5.09 -2.63
C PRO A 64 8.18 6.62 -2.63
N GLU A 65 8.57 7.21 -3.75
CA GLU A 65 8.76 8.65 -3.91
C GLU A 65 7.46 9.41 -3.65
N ALA A 66 6.35 9.01 -4.28
CA ALA A 66 5.05 9.65 -4.11
C ALA A 66 4.52 9.47 -2.68
N PHE A 67 4.63 8.24 -2.14
CA PHE A 67 4.21 7.89 -0.79
C PHE A 67 4.96 8.74 0.26
N TYR A 68 6.29 8.77 0.23
CA TYR A 68 7.07 9.52 1.20
C TYR A 68 6.96 11.04 0.98
N ALA A 69 6.78 11.52 -0.26
CA ALA A 69 6.52 12.93 -0.51
C ALA A 69 5.21 13.41 0.13
N PHE A 70 4.18 12.55 0.16
CA PHE A 70 2.93 12.82 0.88
C PHE A 70 3.17 12.87 2.40
N LEU A 71 3.87 11.90 2.98
CA LEU A 71 4.17 11.89 4.42
C LEU A 71 5.03 13.08 4.85
N ARG A 72 6.06 13.46 4.08
CA ARG A 72 6.94 14.59 4.39
C ARG A 72 6.24 15.95 4.45
N ARG A 73 5.07 16.10 3.82
CA ARG A 73 4.23 17.31 3.93
C ARG A 73 3.34 17.33 5.18
N GLY A 74 3.47 16.34 6.07
CA GLY A 74 2.70 16.25 7.30
C GLY A 74 1.32 15.60 7.11
N HIS A 75 1.06 14.98 5.96
CA HIS A 75 -0.14 14.16 5.77
C HIS A 75 0.03 12.77 6.40
N ARG A 76 -1.08 12.06 6.59
CA ARG A 76 -1.10 10.74 7.22
C ARG A 76 -1.78 9.71 6.35
N ILE A 77 -1.29 8.48 6.43
CA ILE A 77 -1.99 7.32 5.87
C ILE A 77 -2.27 6.32 6.98
N ARG A 78 -3.46 5.71 6.94
CA ARG A 78 -3.87 4.63 7.84
C ARG A 78 -4.53 3.50 7.06
N VAL A 79 -4.48 2.31 7.64
CA VAL A 79 -5.17 1.13 7.14
C VAL A 79 -6.30 0.75 8.10
N VAL A 80 -7.43 0.29 7.56
CA VAL A 80 -8.52 -0.28 8.38
C VAL A 80 -8.08 -1.62 8.97
N HIS A 81 -7.50 -2.48 8.12
CA HIS A 81 -7.00 -3.79 8.51
C HIS A 81 -5.48 -3.76 8.62
N ARG A 82 -4.98 -3.64 9.85
CA ARG A 82 -3.54 -3.72 10.13
C ARG A 82 -3.03 -5.10 9.77
N SER A 83 -1.99 -5.15 8.95
CA SER A 83 -1.31 -6.41 8.62
C SER A 83 -0.16 -6.66 9.59
N ARG A 84 0.01 -7.93 9.97
CA ARG A 84 1.16 -8.42 10.76
C ARG A 84 1.98 -9.31 9.84
N LEU A 85 3.21 -8.92 9.53
CA LEU A 85 4.11 -9.76 8.74
C LEU A 85 4.49 -10.98 9.59
N LEU A 86 4.07 -12.17 9.15
CA LEU A 86 4.30 -13.43 9.89
C LEU A 86 5.55 -14.16 9.39
N ALA A 87 5.74 -14.14 8.07
CA ALA A 87 6.82 -14.80 7.37
C ALA A 87 7.01 -14.16 6.00
N VAL A 88 8.16 -14.41 5.38
CA VAL A 88 8.42 -14.16 3.97
C VAL A 88 8.55 -15.49 3.25
N THR A 89 8.04 -15.58 2.04
CA THR A 89 8.25 -16.76 1.20
C THR A 89 9.14 -16.43 0.02
N VAL A 90 9.99 -17.39 -0.36
CA VAL A 90 10.86 -17.29 -1.53
C VAL A 90 10.47 -18.38 -2.53
N ASN A 91 10.59 -18.06 -3.82
CA ASN A 91 10.51 -19.03 -4.90
C ASN A 91 11.90 -19.18 -5.52
N PRO A 92 12.67 -20.23 -5.19
CA PRO A 92 14.02 -20.41 -5.71
C PRO A 92 14.04 -20.85 -7.19
N THR A 93 12.89 -21.13 -7.80
CA THR A 93 12.79 -21.61 -9.18
C THR A 93 12.14 -20.55 -10.07
N ALA A 94 12.87 -20.07 -11.07
CA ALA A 94 12.34 -19.17 -12.09
C ALA A 94 11.78 -19.97 -13.29
N PRO A 95 10.75 -19.45 -14.00
CA PRO A 95 10.24 -20.06 -15.23
C PRO A 95 11.30 -20.22 -16.34
N SER A 96 12.36 -19.40 -16.32
CA SER A 96 13.48 -19.47 -17.26
C SER A 96 14.40 -20.68 -17.04
N GLY A 97 14.18 -21.47 -15.98
CA GLY A 97 14.99 -22.64 -15.64
C GLY A 97 16.10 -22.35 -14.61
N LEU A 98 16.30 -21.10 -14.18
CA LEU A 98 17.21 -20.80 -13.08
C LEU A 98 16.67 -21.39 -11.78
N VAL A 99 17.50 -22.18 -11.10
CA VAL A 99 17.21 -22.75 -9.78
C VAL A 99 18.30 -22.31 -8.81
N LEU A 100 17.91 -21.56 -7.79
CA LEU A 100 18.77 -21.20 -6.67
C LEU A 100 18.76 -22.30 -5.60
N ASP A 101 19.83 -22.36 -4.80
CA ASP A 101 19.83 -23.20 -3.60
C ASP A 101 18.78 -22.65 -2.61
N SER A 102 17.69 -23.40 -2.48
CA SER A 102 16.55 -23.10 -1.62
C SER A 102 16.95 -22.83 -0.17
N ARG A 103 17.86 -23.66 0.39
CA ARG A 103 18.29 -23.54 1.79
C ARG A 103 19.11 -22.28 1.99
N ARG A 104 20.12 -22.07 1.15
CA ARG A 104 21.00 -20.90 1.22
C ARG A 104 20.22 -19.59 1.02
N LEU A 105 19.24 -19.59 0.11
CA LEU A 105 18.35 -18.44 -0.11
C LEU A 105 17.49 -18.16 1.12
N CYS A 106 16.86 -19.17 1.72
CA CYS A 106 16.06 -18.99 2.94
C CYS A 106 16.91 -18.49 4.10
N GLU A 107 18.08 -19.10 4.35
CA GLU A 107 18.99 -18.71 5.43
C GLU A 107 19.47 -17.26 5.27
N ALA A 108 19.97 -16.88 4.10
CA ALA A 108 20.45 -15.52 3.84
C ALA A 108 19.33 -14.47 3.94
N MET A 109 18.13 -14.78 3.45
CA MET A 109 16.98 -13.87 3.55
C MET A 109 16.47 -13.76 4.98
N GLN A 110 16.44 -14.85 5.74
CA GLN A 110 16.04 -14.84 7.14
C GLN A 110 17.03 -14.05 8.00
N GLU A 111 18.33 -14.19 7.74
CA GLU A 111 19.37 -13.37 8.38
C GLU A 111 19.22 -11.88 8.05
N ALA A 112 18.92 -11.53 6.80
CA ALA A 112 18.75 -10.13 6.41
C ALA A 112 17.44 -9.51 6.96
N LEU A 113 16.35 -10.27 6.99
CA LEU A 113 15.02 -9.77 7.30
C LEU A 113 14.60 -9.95 8.77
N GLN A 114 15.28 -10.83 9.52
CA GLN A 114 14.96 -11.15 10.91
C GLN A 114 13.50 -11.62 11.10
N ILE A 115 12.97 -12.35 10.13
CA ILE A 115 11.61 -12.92 10.12
C ILE A 115 11.65 -14.32 9.50
N PRO A 116 10.78 -15.28 9.90
CA PRO A 116 10.76 -16.60 9.29
C PRO A 116 10.68 -16.55 7.76
N VAL A 117 11.56 -17.29 7.08
CA VAL A 117 11.57 -17.41 5.61
C VAL A 117 11.35 -18.85 5.19
N TYR A 118 10.43 -19.06 4.25
CA TYR A 118 10.11 -20.39 3.73
C TYR A 118 10.20 -20.45 2.21
N ASP A 119 10.68 -21.57 1.68
CA ASP A 119 10.48 -21.91 0.28
C ASP A 119 9.00 -22.25 0.07
N VAL A 120 8.34 -21.56 -0.87
CA VAL A 120 6.91 -21.75 -1.17
C VAL A 120 6.54 -23.20 -1.47
N LYS A 121 7.47 -24.02 -2.00
CA LYS A 121 7.23 -25.43 -2.34
C LYS A 121 7.54 -26.40 -1.21
N LYS A 122 8.18 -25.94 -0.13
CA LYS A 122 8.63 -26.79 1.00
C LYS A 122 8.08 -26.29 2.34
N MET A 123 6.97 -25.58 2.32
CA MET A 123 6.32 -25.14 3.55
C MET A 123 5.86 -26.37 4.35
N PRO A 124 6.13 -26.43 5.67
CA PRO A 124 5.54 -27.46 6.51
C PRO A 124 4.02 -27.32 6.50
N GLU A 125 3.32 -28.47 6.48
CA GLU A 125 1.84 -28.56 6.59
C GLU A 125 1.31 -27.99 7.90
#